data_AF-A0A0C3QAZ2-F1
#
_entry.id   AF-A0A0C3QAZ2-F1
#
_cell.length_a   1.000
_cell.length_b   1.000
_cell.length_c   1.000
_cell.angle_alpha   90.00
_cell.angle_beta   90.00
_cell.angle_gamma   90.00
#
_symmetry.space_group_name_H-M   'P 1'
#
loop_
_entity.id
_entity.type
_entity.pdbx_description
1 polymer ?
#
loop_
_entity_poly.entity_id
_entity_poly.type
_entity_poly.pdbx_seq_one_letter_code
_entity_poly.pdbx_strand_id
1 'polypeptide(L)'
;MNPSFKPPPPLGADFRQMLFNLHVSDPEKNSIRELSQRFGLSLKRVEAVIRLKGEEVKWQMEGRTLRKNFEREMESTLSVKQFKPTGHSSLWMGERNSRAADQTADEEGGSATPSKGVEKLWWEGVEDGKEAIVGPHLLARAARLAQKAAESEAASAQFAASHSHVVEPTVPGRSPTVFVDVGTRFMDAKDVAQRQKAAEARRRLKEKQKVAA
;
A
#
# COMPACT_ATOMS: atom_id res chain seq x y z
N MET A 1 -20.03 -26.99 1.45
CA MET A 1 -19.37 -25.70 1.75
C MET A 1 -20.41 -24.72 2.25
N ASN A 2 -20.09 -23.87 3.23
CA ASN A 2 -21.03 -22.91 3.86
C ASN A 2 -21.17 -21.63 3.00
N PRO A 3 -22.30 -21.40 2.30
CA PRO A 3 -22.50 -20.22 1.46
C PRO A 3 -22.79 -18.93 2.25
N SER A 4 -23.17 -19.05 3.53
CA SER A 4 -23.45 -17.91 4.41
C SER A 4 -22.17 -17.25 4.92
N PHE A 5 -21.03 -17.96 4.88
CA PHE A 5 -19.75 -17.43 5.31
C PHE A 5 -19.16 -16.51 4.23
N LYS A 6 -19.36 -15.19 4.39
CA LYS A 6 -18.84 -14.15 3.52
C LYS A 6 -18.04 -13.16 4.37
N PRO A 7 -16.75 -13.46 4.66
CA PRO A 7 -15.97 -12.63 5.56
C PRO A 7 -15.86 -11.21 5.01
N PRO A 8 -16.02 -10.17 5.85
CA PRO A 8 -15.77 -8.80 5.43
C PRO A 8 -14.28 -8.63 5.10
N PRO A 9 -13.93 -7.83 4.08
CA PRO A 9 -12.53 -7.53 3.80
C PRO A 9 -11.93 -6.74 4.97
N PRO A 10 -10.63 -6.95 5.29
CA PRO A 10 -9.98 -6.19 6.33
C PRO A 10 -9.76 -4.73 5.92
N LEU A 11 -9.42 -3.88 6.90
CA LEU A 11 -9.04 -2.48 6.65
C LEU A 11 -7.70 -2.42 5.88
N GLY A 12 -7.50 -1.39 5.06
CA GLY A 12 -6.22 -1.16 4.38
C GLY A 12 -5.17 -0.48 5.26
N ALA A 13 -3.90 -0.75 4.99
CA ALA A 13 -2.74 -0.21 5.69
C ALA A 13 -2.75 1.31 5.72
N ASP A 14 -2.96 1.94 4.57
CA ASP A 14 -3.00 3.40 4.41
C ASP A 14 -4.11 4.02 5.26
N PHE A 15 -5.27 3.36 5.32
CA PHE A 15 -6.39 3.82 6.12
C PHE A 15 -6.15 3.65 7.63
N ARG A 16 -5.55 2.53 8.05
CA ARG A 16 -5.10 2.35 9.45
C ARG A 16 -4.10 3.43 9.85
N GLN A 17 -3.15 3.75 8.96
CA GLN A 17 -2.16 4.80 9.20
C GLN A 17 -2.82 6.18 9.30
N MET A 18 -3.77 6.49 8.41
CA MET A 18 -4.53 7.75 8.46
C MET A 18 -5.30 7.90 9.78
N LEU A 19 -6.02 6.86 10.23
CA LEU A 19 -6.75 6.88 11.51
C LEU A 19 -5.81 7.15 12.68
N PHE A 20 -4.67 6.47 12.71
CA PHE A 20 -3.65 6.67 13.74
C PHE A 20 -3.11 8.10 13.72
N ASN A 21 -2.74 8.62 12.55
CA ASN A 21 -2.21 9.98 12.42
C ASN A 21 -3.21 11.05 12.87
N LEU A 22 -4.50 10.88 12.55
CA LEU A 22 -5.57 11.78 12.99
C LEU A 22 -5.75 11.76 14.52
N HIS A 23 -5.67 10.57 15.13
CA HIS A 23 -5.79 10.44 16.58
C HIS A 23 -4.58 11.03 17.31
N VAL A 24 -3.37 10.79 16.79
CA VAL A 24 -2.12 11.32 17.35
C VAL A 24 -2.03 12.83 17.21
N SER A 25 -2.57 13.42 16.14
CA SER A 25 -2.53 14.87 15.94
C SER A 25 -3.40 15.63 16.94
N ASP A 26 -4.64 15.17 17.16
CA ASP A 26 -5.61 15.80 18.06
C ASP A 26 -6.48 14.73 18.74
N PRO A 27 -6.08 14.17 19.89
CA PRO A 27 -6.82 13.08 20.53
C PRO A 27 -8.18 13.51 21.07
N GLU A 28 -8.34 14.79 21.44
CA GLU A 28 -9.61 15.35 21.93
C GLU A 28 -10.65 15.49 20.81
N LYS A 29 -10.24 16.05 19.66
CA LYS A 29 -11.13 16.25 18.50
C LYS A 29 -11.36 14.97 17.69
N ASN A 30 -10.36 14.09 17.67
CA ASN A 30 -10.40 12.81 16.99
C ASN A 30 -10.38 11.67 18.00
N SER A 31 -11.29 11.75 18.98
CA SER A 31 -11.49 10.66 19.93
C SER A 31 -11.92 9.38 19.22
N ILE A 32 -11.74 8.23 19.87
CA ILE A 32 -12.13 6.91 19.32
C ILE A 32 -13.60 6.91 18.87
N ARG A 33 -14.47 7.56 19.64
CA ARG A 33 -15.90 7.69 19.35
C ARG A 33 -16.15 8.54 18.10
N GLU A 34 -15.48 9.67 17.98
CA GLU A 34 -15.58 10.56 16.81
C GLU A 34 -15.10 9.85 15.54
N LEU A 35 -13.95 9.17 15.60
CA LEU A 35 -13.42 8.41 14.46
C LEU A 35 -14.35 7.25 14.07
N SER A 36 -14.91 6.53 15.04
CA SER A 36 -15.90 5.48 14.81
C SER A 36 -17.14 6.01 14.10
N GLN A 37 -17.68 7.15 14.54
CA GLN A 37 -18.86 7.77 13.93
C GLN A 37 -18.58 8.32 12.53
N ARG A 38 -17.43 8.99 12.34
CA ARG A 38 -17.04 9.58 11.05
C ARG A 38 -16.77 8.55 9.97
N PHE A 39 -16.17 7.42 10.33
CA PHE A 39 -15.75 6.38 9.38
C PHE A 39 -16.62 5.12 9.39
N GLY A 40 -17.66 5.06 10.22
CA GLY A 40 -18.59 3.93 10.25
C GLY A 40 -17.99 2.62 10.78
N LEU A 41 -17.00 2.70 11.66
CA LEU A 41 -16.30 1.55 12.24
C LEU A 41 -16.76 1.30 13.67
N SER A 42 -16.64 0.08 14.17
CA SER A 42 -16.88 -0.18 15.60
C SER A 42 -15.82 0.46 16.49
N LEU A 43 -16.22 0.82 17.72
CA LEU A 43 -15.33 1.41 18.72
C LEU A 43 -14.13 0.49 18.99
N LYS A 44 -14.40 -0.81 19.20
CA LYS A 44 -13.37 -1.83 19.42
C LYS A 44 -12.37 -1.92 18.27
N ARG A 45 -12.84 -1.82 17.03
CA ARG A 45 -11.98 -1.87 15.85
C ARG A 45 -11.08 -0.65 15.75
N VAL A 46 -11.61 0.55 16.01
CA VAL A 46 -10.82 1.79 16.01
C VAL A 46 -9.78 1.76 17.13
N GLU A 47 -10.18 1.36 18.34
CA GLU A 47 -9.28 1.19 19.48
C GLU A 47 -8.14 0.20 19.17
N ALA A 48 -8.48 -0.97 18.61
CA ALA A 48 -7.50 -1.97 18.22
C ALA A 48 -6.52 -1.44 17.16
N VAL A 49 -7.00 -0.69 16.16
CA VAL A 49 -6.14 -0.08 15.14
C VAL A 49 -5.15 0.89 15.76
N ILE A 50 -5.61 1.79 16.65
CA ILE A 50 -4.75 2.77 17.32
C ILE A 50 -3.70 2.06 18.16
N ARG A 51 -4.10 1.06 18.95
CA ARG A 51 -3.21 0.27 19.80
C ARG A 51 -2.14 -0.45 18.98
N LEU A 52 -2.52 -1.19 17.95
CA LEU A 52 -1.59 -1.97 17.11
C LEU A 52 -0.62 -1.06 16.36
N LYS A 53 -1.07 0.11 15.90
CA LYS A 53 -0.18 1.10 15.29
C LYS A 53 0.78 1.73 16.30
N GLY A 54 0.35 1.94 17.54
CA GLY A 54 1.23 2.36 18.63
C GLY A 54 2.35 1.34 18.91
N GLU A 55 2.01 0.05 18.91
CA GLU A 55 3.00 -1.04 19.05
C GLU A 55 3.95 -1.11 17.85
N GLU A 56 3.45 -0.90 16.63
CA GLU A 56 4.28 -0.81 15.42
C GLU A 56 5.34 0.30 15.52
N VAL A 57 4.94 1.50 15.95
CA VAL A 57 5.86 2.63 16.17
C VAL A 57 6.89 2.29 17.24
N LYS A 58 6.47 1.67 18.34
CA LYS A 58 7.39 1.22 19.40
C LYS A 58 8.41 0.22 18.85
N TRP A 59 7.99 -0.76 18.04
CA TRP A 59 8.91 -1.71 17.41
C TRP A 59 9.88 -1.07 16.43
N GLN A 60 9.44 -0.05 15.69
CA GLN A 60 10.34 0.75 14.84
C GLN A 60 11.39 1.47 15.68
N MET A 61 11.03 2.04 16.83
CA MET A 61 11.97 2.68 17.76
C MET A 61 12.96 1.68 18.36
N GLU A 62 12.52 0.46 18.64
CA GLU A 62 13.38 -0.65 19.09
C GLU A 62 14.28 -1.22 17.98
N GLY A 63 14.14 -0.76 16.73
CA GLY A 63 14.94 -1.23 15.59
C GLY A 63 14.51 -2.60 15.02
N ARG A 64 13.31 -3.09 15.36
CA ARG A 64 12.80 -4.35 14.79
C ARG A 64 12.36 -4.15 13.36
N THR A 65 12.70 -5.09 12.48
CA THR A 65 12.29 -5.06 11.07
C THR A 65 10.82 -5.43 10.91
N LEU A 66 10.01 -4.53 10.34
CA LEU A 66 8.60 -4.78 10.04
C LEU A 66 8.42 -5.55 8.72
N ARG A 67 7.54 -6.55 8.71
CA ARG A 67 7.22 -7.36 7.52
C ARG A 67 6.22 -6.68 6.58
N LYS A 68 6.58 -5.53 6.00
CA LYS A 68 5.71 -4.74 5.11
C LYS A 68 5.32 -5.43 3.81
N ASN A 69 6.21 -6.28 3.27
CA ASN A 69 5.92 -7.04 2.05
C ASN A 69 4.80 -8.06 2.28
N PHE A 70 4.83 -8.73 3.44
CA PHE A 70 3.80 -9.67 3.83
C PHE A 70 2.44 -8.98 4.02
N GLU A 71 2.42 -7.80 4.65
CA GLU A 71 1.21 -6.99 4.76
C GLU A 71 0.58 -6.70 3.39
N ARG A 72 1.39 -6.23 2.43
CA ARG A 72 0.93 -5.94 1.06
C ARG A 72 0.35 -7.17 0.35
N GLU A 73 0.96 -8.34 0.54
CA GLU A 73 0.49 -9.60 -0.05
C GLU A 73 -0.83 -10.08 0.57
N MET A 74 -0.94 -9.98 1.90
CA MET A 74 -2.17 -10.32 2.62
C MET A 74 -3.32 -9.41 2.22
N GLU A 75 -3.07 -8.11 2.04
CA GLU A 75 -4.08 -7.18 1.54
C GLU A 75 -4.55 -7.49 0.12
N SER A 76 -3.61 -7.87 -0.75
CA SER A 76 -3.94 -8.34 -2.10
C SER A 76 -4.76 -9.63 -2.10
N THR A 77 -4.50 -10.54 -1.16
CA THR A 77 -5.17 -11.85 -1.08
C THR A 77 -6.57 -11.72 -0.48
N LEU A 78 -6.72 -10.88 0.55
CA LEU A 78 -7.99 -10.64 1.25
C LEU A 78 -8.88 -9.59 0.57
N SER A 79 -8.54 -9.22 -0.69
CA SER A 79 -9.32 -8.29 -1.52
C SER A 79 -9.62 -6.95 -0.82
N VAL A 80 -8.61 -6.39 -0.15
CA VAL A 80 -8.74 -5.13 0.57
C VAL A 80 -9.00 -3.98 -0.40
N LYS A 81 -10.04 -3.20 -0.09
CA LYS A 81 -10.35 -1.97 -0.83
C LYS A 81 -9.34 -0.89 -0.44
N GLN A 82 -8.52 -0.49 -1.41
CA GLN A 82 -7.57 0.59 -1.23
C GLN A 82 -8.31 1.91 -0.97
N PHE A 83 -7.86 2.66 0.03
CA PHE A 83 -8.45 3.94 0.38
C PHE A 83 -8.06 4.99 -0.67
N LYS A 84 -9.07 5.58 -1.33
CA LYS A 84 -8.87 6.72 -2.24
C LYS A 84 -9.57 7.94 -1.64
N PRO A 85 -8.83 8.96 -1.18
CA PRO A 85 -9.41 10.20 -0.68
C PRO A 85 -9.90 11.05 -1.86
N THR A 86 -10.94 10.62 -2.56
CA THR A 86 -11.59 11.44 -3.59
C THR A 86 -12.54 12.44 -2.92
N GLY A 87 -12.40 13.72 -3.26
CA GLY A 87 -12.96 14.89 -2.58
C GLY A 87 -14.48 15.11 -2.63
N HIS A 88 -15.27 14.05 -2.79
CA HIS A 88 -16.71 14.12 -2.55
C HIS A 88 -17.11 12.98 -1.63
N SER A 89 -17.95 13.29 -0.64
CA SER A 89 -18.52 12.36 0.32
C SER A 89 -19.27 11.21 -0.38
N SER A 90 -18.57 10.23 -0.91
CA SER A 90 -19.14 8.95 -1.25
C SER A 90 -18.78 8.02 -0.12
N LEU A 91 -19.77 7.87 0.77
CA LEU A 91 -20.01 6.68 1.58
C LEU A 91 -19.06 5.54 1.21
N TRP A 92 -18.34 5.04 2.20
CA TRP A 92 -17.75 3.72 2.14
C TRP A 92 -18.87 2.70 1.92
N MET A 93 -19.32 2.51 0.68
CA MET A 93 -20.31 1.51 0.24
C MET A 93 -19.72 0.09 0.27
N GLY A 94 -19.09 -0.26 1.40
CA GLY A 94 -18.92 -1.60 1.94
C GLY A 94 -19.46 -1.73 3.37
N GLU A 95 -19.95 -0.63 3.97
CA GLU A 95 -20.30 -0.47 5.39
C GLU A 95 -21.35 -1.45 5.93
N ARG A 96 -22.27 -1.97 5.09
CA ARG A 96 -23.32 -2.85 5.62
C ARG A 96 -22.78 -4.17 6.16
N ASN A 97 -21.66 -4.68 5.64
CA ASN A 97 -21.13 -5.99 6.06
C ASN A 97 -20.11 -5.87 7.21
N SER A 98 -19.29 -4.82 7.22
CA SER A 98 -18.32 -4.59 8.31
C SER A 98 -19.01 -4.24 9.61
N ARG A 99 -20.05 -3.40 9.55
CA ARG A 99 -20.83 -2.97 10.71
C ARG A 99 -21.68 -4.11 11.27
N ALA A 100 -22.28 -4.94 10.42
CA ALA A 100 -23.00 -6.15 10.85
C ALA A 100 -22.06 -7.17 11.52
N ALA A 101 -20.87 -7.41 10.97
CA ALA A 101 -19.86 -8.29 11.57
C ALA A 101 -19.33 -7.76 12.91
N ASP A 102 -19.23 -6.43 13.05
CA ASP A 102 -18.88 -5.80 14.31
C ASP A 102 -20.02 -5.87 15.34
N GLN A 103 -21.28 -5.69 14.90
CA GLN A 103 -22.46 -5.79 15.76
C GLN A 103 -22.62 -7.21 16.33
N THR A 104 -22.37 -8.26 15.54
CA THR A 104 -22.40 -9.64 16.05
C THR A 104 -21.37 -9.88 17.16
N ALA A 105 -20.20 -9.24 17.09
CA ALA A 105 -19.17 -9.36 18.13
C ALA A 105 -19.48 -8.55 19.40
N ASP A 106 -20.37 -7.56 19.32
CA ASP A 106 -20.87 -6.80 20.47
C ASP A 106 -22.11 -7.47 21.10
N GLU A 107 -22.94 -8.15 20.30
CA GLU A 107 -24.12 -8.91 20.75
C GLU A 107 -23.77 -10.26 21.39
N GLU A 108 -22.63 -10.88 21.04
CA GLU A 108 -22.06 -12.06 21.70
C GLU A 108 -21.45 -11.75 23.09
N GLY A 109 -22.21 -11.03 23.92
CA GLY A 109 -22.03 -10.78 25.35
C GLY A 109 -20.73 -11.29 25.97
N GLY A 110 -19.75 -10.39 26.10
CA GLY A 110 -18.48 -10.69 26.76
C GLY A 110 -18.65 -11.14 28.21
N SER A 111 -18.63 -12.46 28.44
CA SER A 111 -18.11 -13.12 29.66
C SER A 111 -18.07 -14.65 29.49
N ALA A 112 -17.51 -15.14 28.38
CA ALA A 112 -17.20 -16.57 28.27
C ALA A 112 -15.73 -16.79 28.61
N THR A 113 -15.48 -17.44 29.74
CA THR A 113 -14.34 -18.33 29.91
C THR A 113 -14.04 -19.06 28.60
N PRO A 114 -12.76 -19.30 28.24
CA PRO A 114 -12.44 -19.96 26.98
C PRO A 114 -13.20 -21.28 26.92
N SER A 115 -14.20 -21.32 26.04
CA SER A 115 -15.09 -22.45 25.87
C SER A 115 -14.25 -23.70 25.66
N LYS A 116 -14.46 -24.68 26.54
CA LYS A 116 -13.99 -26.06 26.38
C LYS A 116 -14.48 -26.56 25.03
N GLY A 117 -13.66 -26.41 23.99
CA GLY A 117 -14.03 -26.77 22.62
C GLY A 117 -13.33 -25.96 21.53
N VAL A 118 -12.67 -24.85 21.86
CA VAL A 118 -11.69 -24.24 20.94
C VAL A 118 -10.38 -24.99 21.13
N GLU A 119 -10.20 -26.07 20.38
CA GLU A 119 -8.87 -26.61 20.12
C GLU A 119 -7.98 -25.44 19.70
N LYS A 120 -6.89 -25.25 20.46
CA LYS A 120 -5.84 -24.28 20.18
C LYS A 120 -5.51 -24.32 18.68
N LEU A 121 -5.91 -23.32 17.89
CA LEU A 121 -5.29 -23.12 16.58
C LEU A 121 -4.00 -22.35 16.84
N TRP A 122 -2.96 -23.15 17.03
CA TRP A 122 -1.60 -22.72 17.25
C TRP A 122 -1.11 -22.00 16.00
N TRP A 123 -0.98 -20.67 16.09
CA TRP A 123 0.18 -20.02 15.49
C TRP A 123 1.34 -20.28 16.45
N GLU A 124 1.90 -21.49 16.39
CA GLU A 124 3.19 -21.77 17.03
C GLU A 124 4.25 -20.94 16.29
N GLY A 125 5.07 -20.20 17.04
CA GLY A 125 6.20 -19.49 16.44
C GLY A 125 7.09 -20.52 15.77
N VAL A 126 7.30 -20.40 14.47
CA VAL A 126 8.30 -21.21 13.77
C VAL A 126 9.66 -20.84 14.35
N GLU A 127 10.28 -21.77 15.09
CA GLU A 127 11.63 -21.61 15.60
C GLU A 127 12.60 -21.36 14.44
N ASP A 128 13.62 -20.53 14.68
CA ASP A 128 14.64 -20.17 13.70
C ASP A 128 15.35 -21.43 13.17
N GLY A 129 14.97 -21.88 11.97
CA GLY A 129 15.59 -23.03 11.29
C GLY A 129 14.66 -23.96 10.53
N LYS A 130 13.33 -23.84 10.62
CA LYS A 130 12.38 -24.60 9.79
C LYS A 130 11.73 -23.70 8.74
N GLU A 131 11.66 -24.18 7.49
CA GLU A 131 11.06 -23.41 6.40
C GLU A 131 9.59 -23.08 6.68
N ALA A 132 9.22 -21.82 6.45
CA ALA A 132 7.86 -21.34 6.70
C ALA A 132 6.84 -22.14 5.87
N ILE A 133 5.65 -22.36 6.44
CA ILE A 133 4.48 -22.98 5.78
C ILE A 133 3.85 -21.97 4.77
N VAL A 134 4.68 -21.30 3.98
CA VAL A 134 4.27 -20.45 2.88
C VAL A 134 4.73 -21.18 1.63
N GLY A 135 3.78 -21.74 0.88
CA GLY A 135 4.10 -22.62 -0.24
C GLY A 135 5.11 -21.98 -1.22
N PRO A 136 6.00 -22.78 -1.83
CA PRO A 136 7.13 -22.27 -2.64
C PRO A 136 6.71 -21.36 -3.80
N HIS A 137 5.48 -21.49 -4.29
CA HIS A 137 4.90 -20.63 -5.32
C HIS A 137 4.69 -19.17 -4.87
N LEU A 138 4.44 -18.93 -3.58
CA LEU A 138 4.26 -17.60 -3.02
C LEU A 138 5.61 -16.88 -2.88
N LEU A 139 6.62 -17.57 -2.35
CA LEU A 139 7.98 -17.03 -2.25
C LEU A 139 8.57 -16.70 -3.64
N ALA A 140 8.37 -17.57 -4.62
CA ALA A 140 8.80 -17.33 -6.01
C ALA A 140 8.10 -16.10 -6.64
N ARG A 141 6.83 -15.89 -6.31
CA ARG A 141 6.07 -14.73 -6.78
C ARG A 141 6.54 -13.43 -6.11
N ALA A 142 6.80 -13.46 -4.81
CA ALA A 142 7.35 -12.33 -4.05
C ALA A 142 8.71 -11.88 -4.62
N ALA A 143 9.62 -12.83 -4.88
CA ALA A 143 10.92 -12.57 -5.49
C ALA A 143 10.80 -11.89 -6.86
N ARG A 144 9.88 -12.35 -7.72
CA ARG A 144 9.62 -11.74 -9.04
C ARG A 144 9.09 -10.31 -8.94
N LEU A 145 8.25 -10.01 -7.94
CA LEU A 145 7.72 -8.66 -7.74
C LEU A 145 8.80 -7.72 -7.20
N ALA A 146 9.67 -8.19 -6.30
CA ALA A 146 10.80 -7.43 -5.80
C ALA A 146 11.78 -7.07 -6.94
N GLN A 147 12.08 -8.02 -7.83
CA GLN A 147 12.89 -7.76 -9.02
C GLN A 147 12.26 -6.68 -9.93
N LYS A 148 10.96 -6.78 -10.21
CA LYS A 148 10.25 -5.77 -11.02
C LYS A 148 10.23 -4.39 -10.37
N ALA A 149 10.12 -4.32 -9.04
CA ALA A 149 10.19 -3.06 -8.31
C ALA A 149 11.58 -2.44 -8.43
N ALA A 150 12.64 -3.22 -8.19
CA ALA A 150 14.02 -2.78 -8.33
C ALA A 150 14.36 -2.34 -9.77
N GLU A 151 13.87 -3.05 -10.79
CA GLU A 151 13.99 -2.65 -12.20
C GLU A 151 13.31 -1.30 -12.48
N SER A 152 12.13 -1.06 -11.89
CA SER A 152 11.42 0.20 -12.06
C SER A 152 12.10 1.39 -11.36
N GLU A 153 12.73 1.14 -10.21
CA GLU A 153 13.54 2.13 -9.49
C GLU A 153 14.88 2.40 -10.19
N ALA A 154 15.51 1.37 -10.76
CA ALA A 154 16.71 1.55 -11.58
C ALA A 154 16.40 2.31 -12.88
N ALA A 155 15.25 2.04 -13.51
CA ALA A 155 14.80 2.76 -14.69
C ALA A 155 14.50 4.23 -14.39
N SER A 156 13.89 4.56 -13.25
CA SER A 156 13.67 5.96 -12.87
C SER A 156 14.96 6.70 -12.53
N ALA A 157 15.96 6.02 -11.95
CA ALA A 157 17.26 6.59 -11.64
C ALA A 157 18.05 7.01 -12.90
N GLN A 158 17.91 6.29 -14.02
CA GLN A 158 18.59 6.62 -15.28
C GLN A 158 18.06 7.92 -15.94
N PHE A 159 16.84 8.35 -15.62
CA PHE A 159 16.25 9.58 -16.17
C PHE A 159 16.57 10.85 -15.36
N ALA A 160 17.36 10.75 -14.28
CA ALA A 160 17.66 11.87 -13.38
C ALA A 160 18.91 12.70 -13.77
N ALA A 161 19.65 12.31 -14.82
CA ALA A 161 20.86 13.02 -15.24
C ALA A 161 20.52 14.32 -16.02
N SER A 162 20.44 15.46 -15.32
CA SER A 162 20.30 16.78 -15.96
C SER A 162 21.67 17.34 -16.36
N HIS A 163 21.83 17.71 -17.62
CA HIS A 163 23.01 18.43 -18.11
C HIS A 163 22.76 19.94 -18.00
N SER A 164 23.69 20.69 -17.41
CA SER A 164 23.64 22.16 -17.38
C SER A 164 24.71 22.74 -18.32
N HIS A 165 24.32 23.77 -19.07
CA HIS A 165 25.22 24.54 -19.91
C HIS A 165 25.29 25.96 -19.38
N VAL A 166 26.48 26.39 -18.98
CA VAL A 166 26.73 27.74 -18.48
C VAL A 166 27.24 28.59 -19.64
N VAL A 167 26.55 29.70 -19.93
CA VAL A 167 26.99 30.67 -20.94
C VAL A 167 27.55 31.88 -20.21
N GLU A 168 28.82 32.18 -20.47
CA GLU A 168 29.49 33.36 -19.92
C GLU A 168 28.99 34.64 -20.61
N PRO A 169 28.80 35.74 -19.86
CA PRO A 169 28.29 36.98 -20.41
C PRO A 169 29.38 37.74 -21.17
N THR A 170 29.05 38.25 -22.35
CA THR A 170 29.96 39.03 -23.23
C THR A 170 30.34 40.41 -22.64
N VAL A 171 29.63 40.89 -21.62
CA VAL A 171 29.84 42.22 -21.02
C VAL A 171 30.21 42.08 -19.53
N PRO A 172 31.31 42.68 -19.08
CA PRO A 172 31.74 42.58 -17.68
C PRO A 172 30.72 43.25 -16.74
N GLY A 173 30.37 42.55 -15.66
CA GLY A 173 29.43 43.02 -14.61
C GLY A 173 28.04 42.38 -14.62
N ARG A 174 27.73 41.50 -15.58
CA ARG A 174 26.50 40.67 -15.55
C ARG A 174 26.79 39.28 -15.00
N SER A 175 25.79 38.66 -14.35
CA SER A 175 25.89 37.28 -13.89
C SER A 175 25.80 36.28 -15.07
N PRO A 176 26.51 35.14 -15.00
CA PRO A 176 26.41 34.10 -16.02
C PRO A 176 25.00 33.51 -16.06
N THR A 177 24.50 33.25 -17.27
CA THR A 177 23.20 32.60 -17.45
C THR A 177 23.41 31.09 -17.50
N VAL A 178 22.82 30.37 -16.55
CA VAL A 178 22.89 28.91 -16.47
C VAL A 178 21.63 28.32 -17.08
N PHE A 179 21.78 27.65 -18.22
CA PHE A 179 20.70 26.87 -18.81
C PHE A 179 20.75 25.47 -18.22
N VAL A 180 19.69 25.07 -17.51
CA VAL A 180 19.51 23.72 -17.00
C VAL A 180 18.59 22.99 -17.97
N ASP A 181 19.11 21.96 -18.65
CA ASP A 181 18.25 21.08 -19.43
C ASP A 181 17.38 20.25 -18.47
N VAL A 182 16.08 20.50 -18.52
CA VAL A 182 15.09 19.80 -17.71
C VAL A 182 14.62 18.50 -18.36
N GLY A 183 15.03 18.19 -19.59
CA GLY A 183 14.86 16.91 -20.29
C GLY A 183 13.56 16.16 -19.95
N THR A 184 13.72 14.90 -19.53
CA THR A 184 12.65 14.00 -19.09
C THR A 184 12.29 14.11 -17.61
N ARG A 185 12.80 15.11 -16.90
CA ARG A 185 12.70 15.21 -15.43
C ARG A 185 11.26 15.36 -14.92
N PHE A 186 10.35 15.81 -15.79
CA PHE A 186 8.91 15.95 -15.52
C PHE A 186 8.04 14.93 -16.28
N MET A 187 8.65 13.95 -16.96
CA MET A 187 7.92 12.89 -17.64
C MET A 187 7.80 11.69 -16.70
N ASP A 188 6.58 11.18 -16.52
CA ASP A 188 6.38 9.94 -15.78
C ASP A 188 7.09 8.77 -16.48
N ALA A 189 7.97 8.07 -15.76
CA ALA A 189 8.74 6.94 -16.29
C ALA A 189 7.83 5.85 -16.93
N LYS A 190 6.61 5.70 -16.39
CA LYS A 190 5.59 4.79 -16.91
C LYS A 190 5.06 5.23 -18.27
N ASP A 191 4.81 6.53 -18.44
CA ASP A 191 4.32 7.11 -19.70
C ASP A 191 5.37 7.03 -20.80
N VAL A 192 6.64 7.27 -20.47
CA VAL A 192 7.77 7.12 -21.41
C VAL A 192 7.87 5.67 -21.89
N ALA A 193 7.83 4.70 -20.96
CA ALA A 193 7.88 3.28 -21.29
C ALA A 193 6.68 2.83 -22.14
N GLN A 194 5.48 3.35 -21.89
CA GLN A 194 4.30 3.07 -22.71
C GLN A 194 4.44 3.64 -24.13
N ARG A 195 4.93 4.87 -24.27
CA ARG A 195 5.17 5.49 -25.59
C ARG A 195 6.20 4.72 -26.40
N GLN A 196 7.28 4.25 -25.78
CA GLN A 196 8.29 3.41 -26.42
C GLN A 196 7.69 2.08 -26.91
N LYS A 197 6.94 1.37 -26.06
CA LYS A 197 6.26 0.13 -26.47
C LYS A 197 5.26 0.36 -27.61
N ALA A 198 4.51 1.45 -27.57
CA ALA A 198 3.58 1.81 -28.65
C ALA A 198 4.32 2.13 -29.96
N ALA A 199 5.46 2.80 -29.88
CA ALA A 199 6.30 3.09 -31.04
C ALA A 199 6.89 1.81 -31.65
N GLU A 200 7.39 0.88 -30.82
CA GLU A 200 7.86 -0.43 -31.28
C GLU A 200 6.75 -1.26 -31.93
N ALA A 201 5.55 -1.27 -31.34
CA ALA A 201 4.40 -1.96 -31.90
C ALA A 201 4.03 -1.39 -33.29
N ARG A 202 4.02 -0.05 -33.43
CA ARG A 202 3.81 0.62 -34.72
C ARG A 202 4.90 0.30 -35.72
N ARG A 203 6.17 0.22 -35.29
CA ARG A 203 7.30 -0.15 -36.16
C ARG A 203 7.14 -1.57 -36.69
N ARG A 204 6.83 -2.53 -35.82
CA ARG A 204 6.59 -3.93 -36.20
C ARG A 204 5.42 -4.08 -37.17
N LEU A 205 4.34 -3.32 -36.98
CA LEU A 205 3.21 -3.31 -37.91
C LEU A 205 3.62 -2.78 -39.29
N LYS A 206 4.39 -1.69 -39.35
CA LYS A 206 4.91 -1.15 -40.61
C LYS A 206 5.88 -2.11 -41.31
N GLU A 207 6.74 -2.79 -40.55
CA GLU A 207 7.63 -3.83 -41.08
C GLU A 207 6.83 -4.97 -41.72
N LYS A 208 5.79 -5.46 -41.04
CA LYS A 208 4.90 -6.50 -41.60
C LYS A 208 4.15 -6.04 -42.85
N GLN A 209 3.68 -4.79 -42.88
CA GLN A 209 3.00 -4.22 -44.06
C GLN A 209 3.96 -4.06 -45.26
N LYS A 210 5.23 -3.73 -45.01
CA LYS A 210 6.26 -3.65 -46.07
C LYS A 210 6.68 -5.00 -46.63
N VAL A 211 6.59 -6.08 -45.84
CA VAL A 211 6.92 -7.45 -46.29
C VAL A 211 5.74 -8.08 -47.05
N ALA A 212 4.52 -7.58 -46.84
CA ALA A 212 3.31 -8.07 -47.50
C ALA A 212 2.97 -7.33 -48.82
N ALA A 213 3.76 -6.32 -49.19
CA ALA A 213 3.65 -5.56 -50.44
C ALA A 213 4.85 -5.89 -51.35
#